data_AF-A0AA45R3L9-F1
#
_entry.id   AF-A0AA45R3L9-F1
#
_cell.length_a   1.000
_cell.length_b   1.000
_cell.length_c   1.000
_cell.angle_alpha   90.00
_cell.angle_beta   90.00
_cell.angle_gamma   90.00
#
_symmetry.space_group_name_H-M   'P 1'
#
loop_
_entity.id
_entity.type
_entity.pdbx_description
1 polymer ?
#
loop_
_entity_poly.entity_id
_entity_poly.type
_entity_poly.pdbx_seq_one_letter_code
_entity_poly.pdbx_strand_id
1 'polypeptide(L)'
;MSLVQIRITSSDRLTGRVSTEDVLRLLHAEADRTGEDRLRVSASTLRGWKSRSGVPVSPGPGYDVAEVVAYLRTRGTRGQHRTIA
;
A
#
# COMPACT_ATOMS: atom_id res chain seq x y z
N MET A 1 -15.93 -5.16 11.97
CA MET A 1 -14.96 -6.27 11.82
C MET A 1 -15.23 -6.94 10.48
N SER A 2 -14.38 -6.72 9.48
CA SER A 2 -14.01 -7.68 8.43
C SER A 2 -13.08 -6.95 7.46
N LEU A 3 -11.78 -6.95 7.76
CA LEU A 3 -10.78 -6.51 6.78
C LEU A 3 -10.37 -7.75 6.01
N VAL A 4 -11.06 -7.88 4.87
CA VAL A 4 -10.91 -8.86 3.81
C VAL A 4 -9.45 -9.28 3.70
N GLN A 5 -9.24 -10.60 3.80
CA GLN A 5 -7.97 -11.22 3.49
C GLN A 5 -7.56 -10.72 2.11
N ILE A 6 -6.59 -9.82 2.08
CA ILE A 6 -5.94 -9.39 0.86
C ILE A 6 -5.43 -10.68 0.23
N ARG A 7 -6.18 -11.21 -0.74
CA ARG A 7 -5.82 -12.40 -1.51
C ARG A 7 -4.77 -12.00 -2.54
N ILE A 8 -3.79 -11.20 -2.11
CA ILE A 8 -2.41 -11.26 -2.58
C ILE A 8 -1.78 -12.49 -1.88
N THR A 9 -2.50 -13.62 -1.93
CA THR A 9 -1.95 -14.97 -1.81
C THR A 9 -1.68 -15.51 -3.22
N SER A 10 -1.39 -14.63 -4.17
CA SER A 10 -0.48 -14.94 -5.28
C SER A 10 0.91 -14.42 -4.90
N SER A 11 1.34 -14.85 -3.71
CA SER A 11 2.73 -14.87 -3.27
C SER A 11 3.61 -15.79 -4.14
N ASP A 12 3.08 -16.37 -5.22
CA ASP A 12 3.80 -17.37 -6.02
C ASP A 12 4.38 -16.84 -7.35
N ARG A 13 4.00 -15.64 -7.83
CA ARG A 13 4.55 -15.10 -9.10
C ARG A 13 4.87 -13.60 -9.16
N LEU A 14 4.61 -12.83 -8.11
CA LEU A 14 5.15 -11.47 -7.98
C LEU A 14 6.34 -11.47 -7.01
N THR A 15 7.22 -12.45 -7.15
CA THR A 15 8.54 -12.45 -6.52
C THR A 15 9.40 -11.43 -7.25
N GLY A 16 9.32 -10.16 -6.83
CA GLY A 16 10.11 -9.10 -7.44
C GLY A 16 9.54 -7.71 -7.21
N ARG A 17 10.41 -6.72 -7.38
CA ARG A 17 10.01 -5.31 -7.31
C ARG A 17 9.27 -4.94 -8.59
N VAL A 18 8.05 -4.43 -8.44
CA VAL A 18 7.19 -4.05 -9.57
C VAL A 18 7.24 -2.55 -9.84
N SER A 19 6.82 -2.14 -11.03
CA SER A 19 6.81 -0.73 -11.42
C SER A 19 5.83 0.08 -10.56
N THR A 20 6.00 1.42 -10.53
CA THR A 20 5.05 2.32 -9.85
C THR A 20 3.63 2.11 -10.40
N GLU A 21 3.51 1.95 -11.72
CA GLU A 21 2.23 1.83 -12.40
C GLU A 21 1.49 0.55 -12.00
N ASP A 22 2.19 -0.58 -11.95
CA ASP A 22 1.59 -1.87 -11.59
C ASP A 22 1.13 -1.87 -10.13
N VAL A 23 1.88 -1.25 -9.21
CA VAL A 23 1.45 -1.07 -7.82
C VAL A 23 0.14 -0.29 -7.76
N LEU A 24 0.07 0.85 -8.47
CA LEU A 24 -1.14 1.68 -8.47
C LEU A 24 -2.33 0.93 -9.04
N ARG A 25 -2.13 0.22 -10.16
CA ARG A 25 -3.17 -0.60 -10.78
C ARG A 25 -3.72 -1.65 -9.82
N LEU A 26 -2.83 -2.35 -9.10
CA LEU A 26 -3.21 -3.35 -8.10
C LEU A 26 -3.97 -2.73 -6.92
N LEU A 27 -3.48 -1.61 -6.39
CA LEU A 27 -4.10 -0.92 -5.26
C LEU A 27 -5.48 -0.36 -5.62
N HIS A 28 -5.64 0.24 -6.81
CA HIS A 28 -6.92 0.77 -7.27
C HIS A 28 -7.92 -0.35 -7.56
N ALA A 29 -7.49 -1.45 -8.18
CA ALA A 29 -8.34 -2.61 -8.39
C ALA A 29 -8.83 -3.23 -7.06
N GLU A 30 -7.99 -3.22 -6.02
CA GLU A 30 -8.40 -3.62 -4.67
C GLU A 30 -9.35 -2.60 -4.04
N ALA A 31 -9.10 -1.30 -4.21
CA ALA A 31 -9.98 -0.23 -3.75
C ALA A 31 -11.38 -0.36 -4.34
N ASP A 32 -11.47 -0.63 -5.64
CA ASP A 32 -12.75 -0.79 -6.35
C ASP A 32 -13.48 -2.06 -5.91
N ARG A 33 -12.74 -3.13 -5.57
CA ARG A 33 -13.34 -4.39 -5.08
C ARG A 33 -13.87 -4.27 -3.65
N THR A 34 -13.16 -3.55 -2.79
CA THR A 34 -13.43 -3.49 -1.34
C THR A 34 -14.17 -2.23 -0.91
N GLY A 35 -14.19 -1.20 -1.75
CA GLY A 35 -14.60 0.15 -1.39
C GLY A 35 -13.58 0.89 -0.50
N GLU A 36 -12.37 0.36 -0.30
CA GLU A 36 -11.39 0.98 0.60
C GLU A 36 -10.62 2.12 -0.08
N ASP A 37 -11.13 3.35 0.06
CA ASP A 37 -10.53 4.59 -0.50
C ASP A 37 -9.08 4.83 -0.07
N ARG A 38 -8.64 4.24 1.04
CA ARG A 38 -7.25 4.38 1.53
C ARG A 38 -6.23 3.77 0.57
N LEU A 39 -6.66 2.84 -0.28
CA LEU A 39 -5.85 2.21 -1.32
C LEU A 39 -5.71 3.11 -2.56
N ARG A 40 -6.54 4.17 -2.69
CA ARG A 40 -6.46 5.16 -3.78
C ARG A 40 -5.34 6.16 -3.53
N VAL A 41 -4.09 5.70 -3.70
CA VAL A 41 -2.89 6.54 -3.62
C VAL A 41 -2.45 7.01 -5.00
N SER A 42 -1.72 8.13 -5.05
CA SER A 42 -1.13 8.66 -6.28
C SER A 42 0.31 8.21 -6.47
N ALA A 43 0.82 8.25 -7.71
CA ALA A 43 2.21 7.98 -8.02
C ALA A 43 3.18 8.85 -7.22
N SER A 44 2.86 10.15 -7.05
CA SER A 44 3.66 11.10 -6.27
C SER A 44 3.70 10.72 -4.79
N THR A 45 2.59 10.23 -4.24
CA THR A 45 2.52 9.73 -2.86
C THR A 45 3.43 8.52 -2.69
N LEU A 46 3.35 7.57 -3.62
CA LEU A 46 4.15 6.35 -3.58
C LEU A 46 5.67 6.65 -3.72
N ARG A 47 6.04 7.59 -4.61
CA ARG A 47 7.43 8.07 -4.73
C ARG A 47 7.91 8.79 -3.47
N GLY A 48 7.06 9.61 -2.86
CA GLY A 48 7.38 10.32 -1.63
C GLY A 48 7.58 9.41 -0.42
N TRP A 49 7.12 8.16 -0.48
CA TRP A 49 7.40 7.17 0.57
C TRP A 49 8.84 6.68 0.54
N LYS A 50 9.45 6.56 -0.64
CA LYS A 50 10.87 6.16 -0.76
C LYS A 50 11.83 7.20 -0.19
N SER A 51 11.43 8.48 -0.17
CA SER A 51 12.26 9.57 0.32
C SER A 51 12.03 9.91 1.80
N ARG A 52 11.00 9.34 2.45
CA ARG A 52 10.68 9.63 3.85
C ARG A 52 11.34 8.64 4.80
N SER A 53 12.08 9.18 5.77
CA SER A 53 12.52 8.40 6.93
C SER A 53 11.31 7.86 7.71
N GLY A 54 11.40 6.59 8.13
CA GLY A 54 10.34 5.92 8.89
C GLY A 54 9.19 5.35 8.06
N VAL A 55 9.30 5.35 6.72
CA VAL A 55 8.40 4.58 5.85
C VAL A 55 9.10 3.27 5.45
N PRO A 56 8.53 2.10 5.77
CA PRO A 56 9.14 0.80 5.47
C PRO A 56 8.90 0.41 4.01
N VAL A 57 9.25 1.30 3.08
CA VAL A 57 9.25 1.03 1.64
C VAL A 57 10.69 1.10 1.18
N SER A 58 11.23 -0.05 0.79
CA SER A 58 12.65 -0.22 0.52
C SER A 58 13.13 0.67 -0.63
N PRO A 59 14.31 1.32 -0.50
CA PRO A 59 14.91 2.09 -1.58
C PRO A 59 15.34 1.18 -2.73
N GLY A 60 15.32 1.71 -3.97
CA GLY A 60 15.78 1.05 -5.20
C GLY A 60 14.72 0.97 -6.32
N PRO A 61 14.99 0.27 -7.43
CA PRO A 61 14.09 0.22 -8.58
C PRO A 61 12.83 -0.59 -8.23
N GLY A 62 11.65 -0.06 -8.54
CA GLY A 62 10.37 -0.71 -8.26
C GLY A 62 9.97 -0.76 -6.78
N TYR A 63 8.85 -1.41 -6.48
CA TYR A 63 8.26 -1.51 -5.15
C TYR A 63 7.97 -2.96 -4.80
N ASP A 64 8.14 -3.29 -3.53
CA ASP A 64 7.54 -4.48 -2.95
C ASP A 64 6.08 -4.17 -2.59
N VAL A 65 5.15 -4.93 -3.18
CA VAL A 65 3.71 -4.73 -2.94
C VAL A 65 3.35 -5.05 -1.48
N ALA A 66 4.00 -6.03 -0.86
CA ALA A 66 3.75 -6.41 0.52
C ALA A 66 4.17 -5.30 1.49
N GLU A 67 5.32 -4.65 1.26
CA GLU A 67 5.77 -3.49 2.03
C GLU A 67 4.79 -2.32 1.93
N VAL A 68 4.34 -2.01 0.71
CA VAL A 68 3.38 -0.93 0.44
C VAL A 68 2.05 -1.19 1.14
N VAL A 69 1.52 -2.41 1.04
CA VAL A 69 0.26 -2.80 1.69
C VAL A 69 0.40 -2.81 3.20
N ALA A 70 1.52 -3.33 3.74
CA ALA A 70 1.79 -3.32 5.18
C ALA A 70 1.85 -1.89 5.71
N TYR A 71 2.54 -0.99 5.00
CA TYR A 71 2.60 0.43 5.39
C TYR A 71 1.22 1.09 5.37
N LEU A 72 0.41 0.86 4.34
CA LEU A 72 -0.97 1.36 4.27
C LEU A 72 -1.82 0.90 5.45
N ARG A 73 -1.70 -0.36 5.88
CA ARG A 73 -2.39 -0.90 7.08
C ARG A 73 -1.95 -0.18 8.36
N THR A 74 -0.66 0.12 8.52
CA THR A 74 -0.15 0.85 9.70
C THR A 74 -0.50 2.35 9.68
N ARG A 75 -0.68 2.94 8.51
CA ARG A 75 -1.06 4.35 8.36
C ARG A 75 -2.55 4.56 8.67
N GLY A 76 -3.41 3.64 8.23
CA GLY A 76 -4.86 3.70 8.49
C GLY A 76 -5.21 3.64 9.99
N THR A 77 -4.37 3.01 10.81
CA THR A 77 -4.52 2.95 12.27
C THR A 77 -4.05 4.23 12.96
N ARG A 78 -2.98 4.89 12.50
CA ARG A 78 -2.53 6.19 13.06
C ARG A 78 -3.48 7.36 12.77
N GLY A 79 -4.23 7.30 11.65
CA GLY A 79 -5.23 8.33 11.30
C GLY A 79 -6.48 8.32 12.19
N GLN A 80 -6.76 7.23 12.91
CA GLN A 80 -7.88 7.15 13.86
C GLN A 80 -7.51 7.58 15.29
N HIS A 81 -6.24 7.88 15.56
CA HIS A 81 -5.75 8.27 16.89
C HIS A 81 -5.54 9.80 17.03
N ARG A 82 -6.33 10.59 16.29
CA ARG A 82 -6.44 12.05 16.44
C ARG A 82 -7.91 12.50 16.31
N THR A 83 -8.75 11.93 17.16
CA THR A 83 -9.98 12.59 17.63
C THR A 83 -10.16 12.12 19.07
N ILE A 84 -9.38 12.74 19.96
CA ILE A 84 -9.64 12.71 21.40
C ILE A 84 -9.44 14.15 21.87
N ALA A 85 -10.53 14.68 22.43
CA ALA A 85 -10.77 16.01 22.98
C ALA A 85 -10.88 17.16 21.98
#